data_AF-A0A8E2EPI4-F1
#
_entry.id   AF-A0A8E2EPI4-F1
#
_cell.length_a   1.000
_cell.length_b   1.000
_cell.length_c   1.000
_cell.angle_alpha   90.00
_cell.angle_beta   90.00
_cell.angle_gamma   90.00
#
_symmetry.space_group_name_H-M   'P 1'
#
loop_
_entity.id
_entity.type
_entity.pdbx_description
1 polymer ?
#
loop_
_entity_poly.entity_id
_entity_poly.type
_entity_poly.pdbx_seq_one_letter_code
_entity_poly.pdbx_strand_id
1 'polypeptide(L)'
;MPEYQAAKRISVYLSMPSGEISTIGIVHDALKQGKKVFIPYTYKLASPKLGQPKSIMDMLELRSLDDFDSLKADNWGIPTPSQDSVDERENSFGSKGTTEGDFAVSGKMTGGLDLIVMPGMAFDLDFGRLGHGKGFYDYFLERCHQHCTQRASTKMPFLVGLALKEQLLPPKESVPMDTTDWRLNALVVGDERMLRAESSK
;
A
#
# COMPACT_ATOMS: atom_id res chain seq x y z
N MET A 1 -17.08 -0.23 1.62
CA MET A 1 -16.80 -1.24 2.66
C MET A 1 -16.60 -0.56 4.02
N PRO A 2 -17.03 -1.16 5.15
CA PRO A 2 -16.94 -0.54 6.49
C PRO A 2 -15.52 -0.11 6.89
N GLU A 3 -14.51 -0.91 6.53
CA GLU A 3 -13.10 -0.63 6.84
C GLU A 3 -12.62 0.66 6.18
N TYR A 4 -12.96 0.84 4.90
CA TYR A 4 -12.69 2.09 4.18
C TYR A 4 -13.42 3.28 4.78
N GLN A 5 -14.69 3.11 5.17
CA GLN A 5 -15.48 4.18 5.77
C GLN A 5 -14.89 4.61 7.12
N ALA A 6 -14.48 3.65 7.96
CA ALA A 6 -13.88 3.90 9.27
C ALA A 6 -12.43 4.41 9.20
N ALA A 7 -11.68 4.06 8.14
CA ALA A 7 -10.28 4.43 7.99
C ALA A 7 -10.09 5.95 7.89
N LYS A 8 -9.05 6.45 8.57
CA LYS A 8 -8.63 7.86 8.56
C LYS A 8 -7.32 8.04 7.78
N ARG A 9 -6.45 7.05 7.79
CA ARG A 9 -5.16 7.02 7.08
C ARG A 9 -5.16 5.83 6.14
N ILE A 10 -5.19 6.08 4.84
CA ILE A 10 -5.23 5.01 3.83
C ILE A 10 -4.04 5.11 2.90
N SER A 11 -3.54 3.98 2.44
CA SER A 11 -2.63 3.92 1.30
C SER A 11 -3.36 3.42 0.07
N VAL A 12 -3.13 4.08 -1.07
CA VAL A 12 -3.70 3.74 -2.36
C VAL A 12 -2.60 3.81 -3.41
N TYR A 13 -2.41 2.74 -4.18
CA TYR A 13 -1.49 2.77 -5.32
C TYR A 13 -2.03 3.67 -6.43
N LEU A 14 -1.16 4.31 -7.19
CA LEU A 14 -1.54 5.05 -8.39
C LEU A 14 -1.33 4.12 -9.58
N SER A 15 -2.42 3.83 -10.31
CA SER A 15 -2.46 2.76 -11.30
C SER A 15 -1.55 3.03 -12.49
N MET A 16 -0.85 1.99 -12.94
CA MET A 16 -0.18 1.96 -14.24
C MET A 16 -1.17 2.18 -15.39
N PRO A 17 -0.70 2.63 -16.57
CA PRO A 17 -1.57 2.85 -17.74
C PRO A 17 -2.31 1.60 -18.22
N SER A 18 -1.82 0.41 -17.93
CA SER A 18 -2.45 -0.86 -18.27
C SER A 18 -2.17 -1.94 -17.21
N GLY A 19 -3.03 -2.97 -17.17
CA GLY A 19 -2.86 -4.13 -16.29
C GLY A 19 -3.31 -3.95 -14.84
N GLU A 20 -3.61 -2.71 -14.41
CA GLU A 20 -4.13 -2.40 -13.08
C GLU A 20 -5.49 -1.71 -13.14
N ILE A 21 -6.31 -1.93 -12.11
CA ILE A 21 -7.55 -1.17 -11.92
C ILE A 21 -7.21 0.29 -11.61
N SER A 22 -7.89 1.23 -12.25
CA SER A 22 -7.75 2.65 -11.93
C SER A 22 -8.25 2.95 -10.53
N THR A 23 -7.40 3.60 -9.73
CA THR A 23 -7.68 3.98 -8.34
C THR A 23 -7.99 5.46 -8.16
N ILE A 24 -8.01 6.23 -9.25
CA ILE A 24 -8.26 7.69 -9.24
C ILE A 24 -9.54 8.01 -8.45
N GLY A 25 -10.63 7.29 -8.71
CA GLY A 25 -11.90 7.50 -8.00
C GLY A 25 -11.79 7.32 -6.48
N ILE A 26 -10.97 6.36 -6.02
CA ILE A 26 -10.75 6.09 -4.58
C ILE A 26 -9.96 7.23 -3.94
N VAL A 27 -8.93 7.73 -4.63
CA VAL A 27 -8.12 8.87 -4.18
C VAL A 27 -8.99 10.12 -4.04
N HIS A 28 -9.79 10.44 -5.06
CA HIS A 28 -10.69 11.59 -5.02
C HIS A 28 -11.72 11.49 -3.89
N ASP A 29 -12.36 10.34 -3.73
CA ASP A 29 -13.35 10.12 -2.68
C ASP A 29 -12.72 10.23 -1.29
N ALA A 30 -11.56 9.62 -1.08
CA ALA A 30 -10.86 9.63 0.21
C ALA A 30 -10.44 11.04 0.64
N LEU A 31 -9.85 11.81 -0.29
CA LEU A 31 -9.47 13.20 -0.03
C LEU A 31 -10.70 14.08 0.25
N LYS A 32 -11.79 13.91 -0.50
CA LYS A 32 -13.06 14.63 -0.26
C LYS A 32 -13.67 14.30 1.10
N GLN A 33 -13.50 13.07 1.59
CA GLN A 33 -13.94 12.65 2.92
C GLN A 33 -12.98 13.09 4.05
N GLY A 34 -11.92 13.83 3.73
CA GLY A 34 -10.95 14.31 4.72
C GLY A 34 -10.02 13.23 5.28
N LYS A 35 -9.88 12.10 4.59
CA LYS A 35 -8.91 11.05 4.94
C LYS A 35 -7.51 11.52 4.56
N LYS A 36 -6.49 11.13 5.33
CA LYS A 36 -5.09 11.23 4.92
C LYS A 36 -4.80 10.12 3.92
N VAL A 37 -4.41 10.48 2.70
CA VAL A 37 -4.11 9.54 1.62
C VAL A 37 -2.60 9.46 1.42
N PHE A 38 -2.08 8.25 1.37
CA PHE A 38 -0.67 7.98 1.13
C PHE A 38 -0.50 7.17 -0.16
N ILE A 39 0.52 7.50 -0.94
CA ILE A 39 0.82 6.84 -2.22
C ILE A 39 2.21 6.22 -2.17
N PRO A 40 2.44 5.09 -2.89
CA PRO A 40 3.74 4.44 -2.91
C PRO A 40 4.78 5.32 -3.60
N TYR A 41 5.94 5.43 -2.98
CA TYR A 41 7.12 6.09 -3.53
C TYR A 41 8.32 5.14 -3.39
N THR A 42 8.88 4.73 -4.52
CA THR A 42 10.02 3.82 -4.56
C THR A 42 11.33 4.58 -4.73
N TYR A 43 12.36 4.18 -3.97
CA TYR A 43 13.66 4.84 -3.99
C TYR A 43 14.77 3.87 -3.64
N LYS A 44 16.02 4.24 -3.95
CA LYS A 44 17.22 3.50 -3.58
C LYS A 44 17.69 3.96 -2.22
N LEU A 45 17.99 3.02 -1.33
CA LEU A 45 18.59 3.32 -0.03
C LEU A 45 19.98 3.93 -0.24
N ALA A 46 20.29 4.99 0.51
CA ALA A 46 21.61 5.60 0.49
C ALA A 46 22.70 4.68 1.08
N SER A 47 22.34 3.86 2.07
CA SER A 47 23.25 2.93 2.74
C SER A 47 22.50 1.66 3.18
N PRO A 48 22.24 0.70 2.26
CA PRO A 48 21.53 -0.53 2.57
C PRO A 48 22.27 -1.36 3.62
N LYS A 49 21.57 -1.80 4.67
CA LYS A 49 22.13 -2.75 5.65
C LYS A 49 22.19 -4.16 5.05
N LEU A 50 23.02 -5.02 5.63
CA LEU A 50 23.11 -6.42 5.20
C LEU A 50 21.73 -7.10 5.28
N GLY A 51 21.30 -7.72 4.18
CA GLY A 51 19.98 -8.36 4.06
C GLY A 51 18.83 -7.41 3.69
N GLN A 52 19.04 -6.09 3.65
CA GLN A 52 18.01 -5.16 3.15
C GLN A 52 18.04 -5.06 1.62
N PRO A 53 16.87 -4.88 0.98
CA PRO A 53 16.80 -4.55 -0.44
C PRO A 53 17.52 -3.23 -0.75
N LYS A 54 18.17 -3.15 -1.92
CA LYS A 54 18.82 -1.90 -2.38
C LYS A 54 17.80 -0.80 -2.71
N SER A 55 16.60 -1.19 -3.12
CA SER A 55 15.48 -0.28 -3.37
C SER A 55 14.31 -0.70 -2.50
N ILE A 56 13.64 0.28 -1.91
CA ILE A 56 12.47 0.07 -1.05
C ILE A 56 11.34 1.02 -1.45
N MET A 57 10.21 0.89 -0.77
CA MET A 57 9.00 1.68 -1.02
C MET A 57 8.48 2.25 0.29
N ASP A 58 8.34 3.57 0.40
CA ASP A 58 7.57 4.21 1.47
C ASP A 58 6.23 4.70 0.94
N MET A 59 5.30 4.98 1.85
CA MET A 59 4.01 5.57 1.52
C MET A 59 4.04 7.03 1.94
N LEU A 60 3.99 7.95 0.97
CA LEU A 60 4.08 9.40 1.19
C LEU A 60 2.71 10.05 1.05
N GLU A 61 2.45 11.05 1.90
CA GLU A 61 1.18 11.77 1.91
C GLU A 61 0.95 12.55 0.61
N LEU A 62 -0.27 12.42 0.12
CA LEU A 62 -0.88 13.25 -0.90
C LEU A 62 -1.68 14.35 -0.20
N ARG A 63 -1.28 15.61 -0.38
CA ARG A 63 -1.72 16.74 0.46
C ARG A 63 -3.11 17.25 0.10
N SER A 64 -3.49 17.13 -1.17
CA SER A 64 -4.78 17.62 -1.69
C SER A 64 -5.09 17.02 -3.07
N LEU A 65 -6.27 17.36 -3.60
CA LEU A 65 -6.61 17.07 -5.01
C LEU A 65 -5.71 17.84 -5.98
N ASP A 66 -5.43 19.12 -5.71
CA ASP A 66 -4.51 19.90 -6.56
C ASP A 66 -3.09 19.31 -6.57
N ASP A 67 -2.63 18.79 -5.42
CA ASP A 67 -1.35 18.08 -5.32
C ASP A 67 -1.37 16.82 -6.19
N PHE A 68 -2.46 16.05 -6.15
CA PHE A 68 -2.66 14.88 -7.01
C PHE A 68 -2.65 15.21 -8.50
N ASP A 69 -3.43 16.22 -8.91
CA ASP A 69 -3.55 16.64 -10.30
C ASP A 69 -2.23 17.24 -10.84
N SER A 70 -1.36 17.72 -9.95
CA SER A 70 -0.04 18.25 -10.30
C SER A 70 1.05 17.19 -10.51
N LEU A 71 0.79 15.94 -10.10
CA LEU A 71 1.77 14.86 -10.21
C LEU A 71 2.11 14.57 -11.67
N LYS A 72 3.39 14.30 -11.92
CA LYS A 72 3.86 13.89 -13.25
C LYS A 72 4.10 12.39 -13.27
N ALA A 73 3.79 11.79 -14.40
CA ALA A 73 4.08 10.38 -14.63
C ALA A 73 5.59 10.12 -14.61
N ASP A 74 5.99 9.03 -13.96
CA ASP A 74 7.35 8.50 -14.02
C ASP A 74 7.60 7.68 -15.31
N ASN A 75 8.73 6.97 -15.38
CA ASN A 75 9.08 6.13 -16.52
C ASN A 75 8.12 4.94 -16.74
N TRP A 76 7.27 4.62 -15.77
CA TRP A 76 6.24 3.58 -15.84
C TRP A 76 4.85 4.14 -16.14
N GLY A 77 4.74 5.46 -16.30
CA GLY A 77 3.45 6.13 -16.50
C GLY A 77 2.70 6.40 -15.18
N ILE A 78 3.31 6.15 -14.02
CA ILE A 78 2.67 6.27 -12.71
C ILE A 78 2.84 7.70 -12.20
N PRO A 79 1.75 8.43 -11.88
CA PRO A 79 1.88 9.76 -11.28
C PRO A 79 2.65 9.67 -9.97
N THR A 80 3.74 10.42 -9.84
CA THR A 80 4.69 10.28 -8.72
C THR A 80 5.08 11.65 -8.17
N PRO A 81 5.24 11.80 -6.84
CA PRO A 81 5.78 13.02 -6.24
C PRO A 81 7.13 13.43 -6.86
N SER A 82 7.29 14.73 -7.11
CA SER A 82 8.56 15.29 -7.53
C SER A 82 9.58 15.23 -6.40
N GLN A 83 10.86 15.06 -6.74
CA GLN A 83 11.95 14.84 -5.77
C GLN A 83 12.07 15.97 -4.74
N ASP A 84 11.84 17.21 -5.15
CA ASP A 84 11.86 18.42 -4.33
C ASP A 84 10.71 18.49 -3.31
N SER A 85 9.62 17.73 -3.53
CA SER A 85 8.49 17.68 -2.60
C SER A 85 8.60 16.54 -1.57
N VAL A 86 9.48 15.56 -1.78
CA VAL A 86 9.53 14.31 -0.99
C VAL A 86 9.81 14.60 0.48
N ASP A 87 10.86 15.37 0.77
CA ASP A 87 11.35 15.60 2.15
C ASP A 87 10.35 16.36 3.03
N GLU A 88 9.38 17.02 2.42
CA GLU A 88 8.36 17.78 3.13
C GLU A 88 7.05 17.00 3.35
N ARG A 89 6.87 15.86 2.67
CA ARG A 89 5.66 15.01 2.81
C ARG A 89 5.75 14.17 4.07
N GLU A 90 4.63 14.00 4.75
CA GLU A 90 4.55 12.99 5.82
C GLU A 90 4.63 11.59 5.20
N ASN A 91 5.36 10.67 5.83
CA ASN A 91 5.31 9.25 5.48
C ASN A 91 4.32 8.49 6.37
N SER A 92 3.96 7.27 5.96
CA SER A 92 3.01 6.44 6.70
C SER A 92 3.44 6.16 8.13
N PHE A 93 4.73 6.14 8.44
CA PHE A 93 5.24 5.92 9.80
C PHE A 93 5.18 7.20 10.67
N GLY A 94 4.78 8.35 10.14
CA GLY A 94 4.53 9.57 10.91
C GLY A 94 5.75 10.49 11.07
N SER A 95 6.81 10.28 10.28
CA SER A 95 7.88 11.27 10.07
C SER A 95 7.74 11.96 8.71
N LYS A 96 8.71 12.78 8.31
CA LYS A 96 8.72 13.45 6.99
C LYS A 96 9.77 12.82 6.08
N GLY A 97 9.52 12.83 4.78
CA GLY A 97 10.41 12.30 3.76
C GLY A 97 10.49 10.77 3.75
N THR A 98 11.50 10.25 3.06
CA THR A 98 11.83 8.82 3.06
C THR A 98 12.35 8.40 4.43
N THR A 99 12.09 7.14 4.82
CA THR A 99 12.56 6.63 6.10
C THR A 99 13.97 6.02 6.05
N GLU A 100 14.55 5.90 4.86
CA GLU A 100 15.78 5.13 4.63
C GLU A 100 15.72 3.71 5.22
N GLY A 101 14.53 3.11 5.15
CA GLY A 101 14.26 1.75 5.64
C GLY A 101 14.04 1.68 7.15
N ASP A 102 14.09 2.80 7.87
CA ASP A 102 13.65 2.87 9.26
C ASP A 102 12.11 2.76 9.33
N PHE A 103 11.62 2.28 10.45
CA PHE A 103 10.21 2.10 10.79
C PHE A 103 9.97 2.48 12.26
N ALA A 104 11.03 2.75 13.01
CA ALA A 104 10.95 3.27 14.36
C ALA A 104 10.55 4.74 14.32
N VAL A 105 9.54 5.10 15.10
CA VAL A 105 9.15 6.50 15.29
C VAL A 105 9.86 7.03 16.50
N SER A 106 10.75 8.00 16.31
CA SER A 106 11.29 8.80 17.41
C SER A 106 10.21 9.76 17.92
N GLY A 107 9.40 9.32 18.87
CA GLY A 107 8.52 10.19 19.67
C GLY A 107 7.02 9.86 19.67
N LYS A 108 6.22 10.85 20.13
CA LYS A 108 4.78 10.74 20.39
C LYS A 108 3.88 10.62 19.16
N MET A 109 4.41 10.70 17.93
CA MET A 109 3.56 10.67 16.73
C MET A 109 2.86 9.32 16.52
N THR A 110 1.58 9.40 16.13
CA THR A 110 0.68 8.28 15.86
C THR A 110 0.75 7.93 14.37
N GLY A 111 1.91 7.46 13.91
CA GLY A 111 2.06 6.88 12.58
C GLY A 111 1.20 5.63 12.38
N GLY A 112 1.31 5.03 11.19
CA GLY A 112 0.58 3.84 10.75
C GLY A 112 -0.42 4.13 9.64
N LEU A 113 -1.07 3.07 9.17
CA LEU A 113 -2.15 3.10 8.19
C LEU A 113 -3.31 2.25 8.73
N ASP A 114 -4.53 2.63 8.42
CA ASP A 114 -5.74 1.87 8.77
C ASP A 114 -6.08 0.86 7.67
N LEU A 115 -5.83 1.22 6.40
CA LEU A 115 -6.15 0.41 5.23
C LEU A 115 -5.12 0.62 4.12
N ILE A 116 -4.77 -0.45 3.41
CA ILE A 116 -3.93 -0.40 2.22
C ILE A 116 -4.69 -1.05 1.06
N VAL A 117 -4.87 -0.29 -0.01
CA VAL A 117 -5.35 -0.80 -1.31
C VAL A 117 -4.15 -1.36 -2.06
N MET A 118 -4.14 -2.66 -2.27
CA MET A 118 -3.01 -3.43 -2.77
C MET A 118 -3.18 -3.74 -4.28
N PRO A 119 -2.20 -3.41 -5.14
CA PRO A 119 -2.19 -3.85 -6.52
C PRO A 119 -1.69 -5.30 -6.63
N GLY A 120 -2.02 -5.96 -7.74
CA GLY A 120 -1.57 -7.32 -8.02
C GLY A 120 -1.85 -7.74 -9.45
N MET A 121 -1.07 -8.71 -9.93
CA MET A 121 -1.22 -9.36 -11.23
C MET A 121 -2.21 -10.51 -11.19
N ALA A 122 -2.24 -11.23 -10.07
CA ALA A 122 -3.18 -12.31 -9.81
C ALA A 122 -3.51 -12.39 -8.32
N PHE A 123 -4.69 -12.91 -8.02
CA PHE A 123 -5.19 -13.16 -6.68
C PHE A 123 -5.88 -14.52 -6.65
N ASP A 124 -5.93 -15.17 -5.49
CA ASP A 124 -6.64 -16.44 -5.29
C ASP A 124 -7.73 -16.35 -4.21
N LEU A 125 -8.50 -17.42 -4.05
CA LEU A 125 -9.57 -17.51 -3.06
C LEU A 125 -9.05 -17.68 -1.61
N ASP A 126 -7.77 -17.97 -1.44
CA ASP A 126 -7.08 -17.99 -0.15
C ASP A 126 -6.44 -16.63 0.18
N PHE A 127 -6.80 -15.57 -0.57
CA PHE A 127 -6.34 -14.20 -0.40
C PHE A 127 -4.82 -14.03 -0.62
N GLY A 128 -4.20 -14.95 -1.36
CA GLY A 128 -2.87 -14.79 -1.92
C GLY A 128 -2.84 -13.71 -3.00
N ARG A 129 -1.69 -13.07 -3.16
CA ARG A 129 -1.47 -11.96 -4.10
C ARG A 129 -0.15 -12.14 -4.82
N LEU A 130 -0.20 -12.15 -6.14
CA LEU A 130 0.99 -12.14 -6.99
C LEU A 130 1.32 -10.71 -7.41
N GLY A 131 2.45 -10.18 -6.98
CA GLY A 131 2.96 -8.88 -7.44
C GLY A 131 3.81 -8.98 -8.72
N HIS A 132 4.46 -7.87 -9.10
CA HIS A 132 5.42 -7.82 -10.22
C HIS A 132 6.80 -8.44 -9.92
N GLY A 133 6.94 -9.17 -8.81
CA GLY A 133 8.17 -9.92 -8.47
C GLY A 133 9.32 -9.11 -7.85
N LYS A 134 9.12 -7.84 -7.48
CA LYS A 134 10.14 -7.01 -6.79
C LYS A 134 10.06 -7.01 -5.26
N GLY A 135 8.98 -7.54 -4.67
CA GLY A 135 8.82 -7.65 -3.22
C GLY A 135 8.67 -6.31 -2.47
N PHE A 136 8.37 -5.20 -3.15
CA PHE A 136 8.25 -3.88 -2.50
C PHE A 136 7.14 -3.85 -1.44
N TYR A 137 5.97 -4.38 -1.78
CA TYR A 137 4.84 -4.45 -0.85
C TYR A 137 5.12 -5.39 0.31
N ASP A 138 5.71 -6.55 0.05
CA ASP A 138 5.96 -7.55 1.10
C ASP A 138 7.00 -7.04 2.11
N TYR A 139 8.06 -6.37 1.63
CA TYR A 139 9.02 -5.67 2.49
C TYR A 139 8.40 -4.48 3.24
N PHE A 140 7.49 -3.71 2.62
CA PHE A 140 6.78 -2.63 3.29
C PHE A 140 5.85 -3.16 4.41
N LEU A 141 5.12 -4.24 4.15
CA LEU A 141 4.22 -4.86 5.12
C LEU A 141 4.98 -5.45 6.30
N GLU A 142 6.16 -6.04 6.08
CA GLU A 142 7.05 -6.46 7.17
C GLU A 142 7.46 -5.28 8.07
N ARG A 143 7.77 -4.12 7.48
CA ARG A 143 8.05 -2.90 8.26
C ARG A 143 6.82 -2.40 9.03
N CYS A 144 5.62 -2.49 8.45
CA CYS A 144 4.38 -2.22 9.17
C CYS A 144 4.18 -3.17 10.35
N HIS A 145 4.46 -4.47 10.15
CA HIS A 145 4.37 -5.48 11.21
C HIS A 145 5.31 -5.17 12.37
N GLN A 146 6.58 -4.87 12.07
CA GLN A 146 7.57 -4.47 13.07
C GLN A 146 7.19 -3.19 13.80
N HIS A 147 6.63 -2.21 13.09
CA HIS A 147 6.11 -0.98 13.69
C HIS A 147 4.94 -1.26 14.66
N CYS A 148 4.06 -2.21 14.32
CA CYS A 148 2.93 -2.59 15.16
C CYS A 148 3.34 -3.42 16.39
N THR A 149 4.28 -4.35 16.25
CA THR A 149 4.73 -5.18 17.38
C THR A 149 5.48 -4.37 18.44
N GLN A 150 6.20 -3.31 18.04
CA GLN A 150 6.87 -2.39 18.97
C GLN A 150 5.92 -1.46 19.73
N ARG A 151 4.70 -1.26 19.24
CA ARG A 151 3.69 -0.37 19.85
C ARG A 151 2.42 -1.17 20.10
N ALA A 152 2.23 -1.61 21.33
CA ALA A 152 1.07 -2.44 21.74
C ALA A 152 -0.33 -1.90 21.36
N SER A 153 -0.44 -0.63 20.93
CA SER A 153 -1.68 0.03 20.54
C SER A 153 -1.92 0.14 19.02
N THR A 154 -1.00 -0.28 18.14
CA THR A 154 -1.17 -0.23 16.68
C THR A 154 -1.41 -1.63 16.11
N LYS A 155 -2.41 -1.75 15.24
CA LYS A 155 -2.75 -2.99 14.54
C LYS A 155 -2.22 -2.92 13.12
N MET A 156 -2.02 -4.09 12.50
CA MET A 156 -1.76 -4.16 11.08
C MET A 156 -2.89 -3.46 10.29
N PRO A 157 -2.55 -2.73 9.22
CA PRO A 157 -3.55 -2.14 8.33
C PRO A 157 -4.40 -3.23 7.69
N PHE A 158 -5.67 -2.91 7.41
CA PHE A 158 -6.53 -3.78 6.64
C PHE A 158 -6.08 -3.81 5.18
N LEU A 159 -5.68 -4.99 4.68
CA LEU A 159 -5.17 -5.19 3.33
C LEU A 159 -6.32 -5.58 2.40
N VAL A 160 -6.60 -4.76 1.39
CA VAL A 160 -7.64 -5.04 0.39
C VAL A 160 -7.04 -5.03 -1.01
N GLY A 161 -7.23 -6.12 -1.76
CA GLY A 161 -6.87 -6.17 -3.17
C GLY A 161 -8.05 -5.74 -4.06
N LEU A 162 -7.71 -5.08 -5.16
CA LEU A 162 -8.65 -4.83 -6.26
C LEU A 162 -8.26 -5.75 -7.42
N ALA A 163 -9.21 -6.58 -7.87
CA ALA A 163 -8.97 -7.58 -8.91
C ALA A 163 -9.97 -7.42 -10.04
N LEU A 164 -9.49 -7.37 -11.28
CA LEU A 164 -10.34 -7.69 -12.44
C LEU A 164 -10.75 -9.16 -12.34
N LYS A 165 -11.82 -9.54 -13.03
CA LYS A 165 -12.29 -10.94 -13.03
C LYS A 165 -11.19 -11.87 -13.56
N GLU A 166 -10.43 -11.40 -14.55
CA GLU A 166 -9.31 -12.09 -15.19
C GLU A 166 -8.09 -12.25 -14.26
N GLN A 167 -8.00 -11.43 -13.22
CA GLN A 167 -6.92 -11.50 -12.23
C GLN A 167 -7.25 -12.45 -11.08
N LEU A 168 -8.48 -12.95 -10.98
CA LEU A 168 -8.84 -13.95 -9.99
C LEU A 168 -8.62 -15.36 -10.54
N LEU A 169 -7.74 -16.12 -9.89
CA LEU A 169 -7.45 -17.50 -10.28
C LEU A 169 -8.68 -18.40 -10.09
N PRO A 170 -8.82 -19.46 -10.91
CA PRO A 170 -9.86 -20.47 -10.73
C PRO A 170 -9.80 -21.13 -9.34
N PRO A 171 -10.92 -21.67 -8.81
CA PRO A 171 -10.98 -22.20 -7.43
C PRO A 171 -10.03 -23.35 -7.07
N LYS A 172 -9.32 -23.95 -8.04
CA LYS A 172 -8.38 -25.06 -7.82
C LYS A 172 -6.92 -24.63 -7.97
N GLU A 173 -6.68 -23.35 -8.23
CA GLU A 173 -5.36 -22.76 -8.41
C GLU A 173 -5.12 -21.76 -7.27
N SER A 174 -3.85 -21.62 -6.91
CA SER A 174 -3.41 -20.69 -5.88
C SER A 174 -2.17 -19.95 -6.34
N VAL A 175 -2.00 -18.74 -5.81
CA VAL A 175 -0.79 -17.97 -5.96
C VAL A 175 0.32 -18.69 -5.18
N PRO A 176 1.47 -18.98 -5.80
CA PRO A 176 2.64 -19.45 -5.07
C PRO A 176 3.09 -18.37 -4.08
N MET A 177 3.12 -18.71 -2.80
CA MET A 177 3.51 -17.81 -1.71
C MET A 177 4.63 -18.43 -0.88
N ASP A 178 5.53 -17.58 -0.39
CA ASP A 178 6.53 -17.88 0.61
C ASP A 178 6.08 -17.37 2.01
N THR A 179 6.83 -17.74 3.03
CA THR A 179 6.69 -17.34 4.44
C THR A 179 6.78 -15.82 4.69
N THR A 180 7.34 -15.08 3.74
CA THR A 180 7.46 -13.61 3.79
C THR A 180 6.31 -12.89 3.10
N ASP A 181 5.45 -13.62 2.38
CA ASP A 181 4.32 -13.04 1.66
C ASP A 181 3.10 -12.89 2.60
N TRP A 182 2.44 -11.75 2.46
CA TRP A 182 1.28 -11.41 3.29
C TRP A 182 -0.02 -11.70 2.54
N ARG A 183 -0.93 -12.43 3.20
CA ARG A 183 -2.30 -12.62 2.71
C ARG A 183 -3.12 -11.35 2.90
N LEU A 184 -4.03 -11.11 1.97
CA LEU A 184 -4.99 -10.01 2.04
C LEU A 184 -6.12 -10.33 3.03
N ASN A 185 -6.79 -9.29 3.52
CA ASN A 185 -7.98 -9.46 4.35
C ASN A 185 -9.27 -9.49 3.52
N ALA A 186 -9.28 -8.86 2.35
CA ALA A 186 -10.41 -8.86 1.43
C ALA A 186 -9.97 -8.66 -0.03
N LEU A 187 -10.87 -9.05 -0.94
CA LEU A 187 -10.75 -8.82 -2.39
C LEU A 187 -12.04 -8.19 -2.91
N VAL A 188 -11.90 -7.10 -3.67
CA VAL A 188 -12.98 -6.54 -4.48
C VAL A 188 -12.76 -6.97 -5.92
N VAL A 189 -13.71 -7.70 -6.47
CA VAL A 189 -13.61 -8.27 -7.82
C VAL A 189 -14.45 -7.43 -8.80
N GLY A 190 -13.99 -7.29 -10.04
CA GLY A 190 -14.66 -6.55 -11.12
C GLY A 190 -16.03 -7.08 -11.55
N ASP A 191 -16.54 -8.11 -10.87
CA ASP A 191 -17.91 -8.63 -11.00
C ASP A 191 -18.77 -8.35 -9.75
N GLU A 192 -18.44 -7.26 -9.04
CA GLU A 192 -19.13 -6.73 -7.86
C GLU A 192 -19.03 -7.60 -6.58
N ARG A 193 -18.31 -8.72 -6.64
CA ARG A 193 -18.08 -9.55 -5.45
C ARG A 193 -17.09 -8.88 -4.50
N MET A 194 -17.42 -8.95 -3.21
CA MET A 194 -16.52 -8.64 -2.10
C MET A 194 -16.24 -9.94 -1.35
N LEU A 195 -15.04 -10.49 -1.53
CA LEU A 195 -14.59 -11.68 -0.82
C LEU A 195 -13.86 -11.24 0.45
N ARG A 196 -14.06 -11.97 1.55
CA ARG A 196 -13.46 -11.65 2.85
C ARG A 196 -12.77 -12.88 3.40
N ALA A 197 -11.54 -12.72 3.85
CA ALA A 197 -10.85 -13.77 4.59
C ALA A 197 -11.62 -14.01 5.89
N GLU A 198 -11.81 -15.27 6.26
CA GLU A 198 -12.26 -15.57 7.61
C GLU A 198 -11.25 -14.97 8.58
N SER A 199 -11.74 -14.27 9.61
CA SER A 199 -10.86 -13.73 10.63
C SER A 199 -10.11 -14.91 11.25
N SER A 200 -8.78 -14.93 11.10
CA SER A 200 -7.94 -15.87 11.82
C SER A 200 -8.28 -15.70 13.30
N LYS A 201 -8.91 -16.71 13.89
CA LYS A 201 -9.19 -16.76 15.33
C LYS A 201 -7.89 -16.72 16.13
#